data_AF-A0A354HDL3-F1
#
_entry.id   AF-A0A354HDL3-F1
#
_cell.length_a   1.000
_cell.length_b   1.000
_cell.length_c   1.000
_cell.angle_alpha   90.00
_cell.angle_beta   90.00
_cell.angle_gamma   90.00
#
_symmetry.space_group_name_H-M   'P 1'
#
loop_
_entity.id
_entity.type
_entity.pdbx_description
1 polymer ?
#
loop_
_entity_poly.entity_id
_entity_poly.type
_entity_poly.pdbx_seq_one_letter_code
_entity_poly.pdbx_strand_id
1 'polypeptide(L)'
;MTDETKERLLRDFEEMTRLTDLYSAATTEIITTDIDETLDEIVARRSGIIEAIGKTRQDIDDACLQCAEQEATLIRRMITGGHIPLGISKELREIHKAAVKMHSSYLTIADKEKQASVRVDARLKELRYDLQNVNADRKKTTGYTAIGSGFGGSGSSFDGRL
;
A
#
# COMPACT_ATOMS: atom_id res chain seq x y z
N MET A 1 -4.15 -21.26 -30.12
CA MET A 1 -3.72 -21.52 -28.73
C MET A 1 -4.08 -22.95 -28.31
N THR A 2 -3.23 -23.63 -27.53
CA THR A 2 -3.55 -24.97 -26.96
C THR A 2 -4.46 -24.84 -25.73
N ASP A 3 -5.16 -25.91 -25.37
CA ASP A 3 -6.00 -25.92 -24.16
C ASP A 3 -5.17 -25.68 -22.89
N GLU A 4 -3.94 -26.21 -22.83
CA GLU A 4 -3.03 -26.00 -21.70
C GLU A 4 -2.64 -24.52 -21.52
N THR A 5 -2.25 -23.84 -22.61
CA THR A 5 -1.92 -22.40 -22.56
C THR A 5 -3.14 -21.55 -22.19
N LYS A 6 -4.33 -21.93 -22.68
CA LYS A 6 -5.59 -21.28 -22.32
C LYS A 6 -5.90 -21.40 -20.83
N GLU A 7 -5.85 -22.62 -20.28
CA GLU A 7 -6.12 -22.87 -18.87
C GLU A 7 -5.11 -22.18 -17.96
N ARG A 8 -3.84 -22.13 -18.37
CA ARG A 8 -2.81 -21.34 -17.69
C ARG A 8 -3.17 -19.85 -17.65
N LEU A 9 -3.46 -19.26 -18.81
CA LEU A 9 -3.84 -17.84 -18.88
C LEU A 9 -5.07 -17.53 -18.02
N LEU A 10 -6.11 -18.35 -18.08
CA LEU A 10 -7.33 -18.14 -17.27
C LEU A 10 -7.02 -18.16 -15.76
N ARG A 11 -6.22 -19.13 -15.32
CA ARG A 11 -5.77 -19.24 -13.93
C ARG A 11 -4.96 -18.02 -13.50
N ASP A 12 -4.04 -17.57 -14.36
CA ASP A 12 -3.20 -16.42 -14.05
C ASP A 12 -4.02 -15.12 -13.98
N PHE A 13 -5.04 -14.95 -14.84
CA PHE A 13 -6.00 -13.83 -14.73
C PHE A 13 -6.86 -13.88 -13.46
N GLU A 14 -7.29 -15.07 -13.05
CA GLU A 14 -8.02 -15.26 -11.79
C GLU A 14 -7.15 -14.93 -10.58
N GLU A 15 -5.90 -15.40 -10.57
CA GLU A 15 -4.94 -15.07 -9.54
C GLU A 15 -4.62 -13.57 -9.51
N MET A 16 -4.43 -12.95 -10.67
CA MET A 16 -4.25 -11.50 -10.81
C MET A 16 -5.40 -10.72 -10.17
N THR A 17 -6.64 -11.16 -10.43
CA THR A 17 -7.84 -10.57 -9.84
C THR A 17 -7.84 -10.74 -8.31
N ARG A 18 -7.54 -11.94 -7.82
CA ARG A 18 -7.48 -12.24 -6.37
C ARG A 18 -6.44 -11.38 -5.66
N LEU A 19 -5.23 -11.27 -6.23
CA LEU A 19 -4.15 -10.45 -5.66
C LEU A 19 -4.53 -8.97 -5.65
N THR A 20 -5.19 -8.48 -6.70
CA THR A 20 -5.69 -7.11 -6.80
C THR A 20 -6.75 -6.82 -5.73
N ASP A 21 -7.68 -7.76 -5.50
CA ASP A 21 -8.68 -7.67 -4.44
C ASP A 21 -8.04 -7.68 -3.03
N LEU A 22 -7.03 -8.54 -2.80
CA LEU A 22 -6.28 -8.58 -1.54
C LEU A 22 -5.52 -7.29 -1.26
N TYR A 23 -4.89 -6.73 -2.30
CA TYR A 23 -4.23 -5.44 -2.20
C TYR A 23 -5.25 -4.34 -1.86
N SER A 24 -6.40 -4.33 -2.54
CA SER A 24 -7.50 -3.40 -2.30
C SER A 24 -8.04 -3.49 -0.87
N ALA A 25 -8.14 -4.71 -0.31
CA ALA A 25 -8.54 -4.93 1.07
C ALA A 25 -7.49 -4.40 2.06
N ALA A 26 -6.21 -4.71 1.84
CA ALA A 26 -5.11 -4.21 2.67
C ALA A 26 -5.02 -2.67 2.67
N THR A 27 -5.25 -2.03 1.52
CA THR A 27 -5.33 -0.57 1.44
C THR A 27 -6.55 -0.03 2.19
N THR A 28 -7.69 -0.74 2.17
CA THR A 28 -8.86 -0.38 3.00
C THR A 28 -8.56 -0.48 4.49
N GLU A 29 -7.79 -1.47 4.94
CA GLU A 29 -7.39 -1.57 6.35
C GLU A 29 -6.61 -0.35 6.84
N ILE A 30 -5.74 0.24 6.00
CA ILE A 30 -5.07 1.51 6.34
C ILE A 30 -6.10 2.61 6.59
N ILE A 31 -7.17 2.65 5.79
CA ILE A 31 -8.22 3.67 5.87
C ILE A 31 -9.07 3.51 7.13
N THR A 32 -9.32 2.28 7.59
CA THR A 32 -10.32 1.98 8.62
C THR A 32 -9.75 1.66 10.00
N THR A 33 -8.53 1.11 10.06
CA THR A 33 -7.93 0.62 11.31
C THR A 33 -7.08 1.70 11.98
N ASP A 34 -6.91 1.61 13.29
CA ASP A 34 -5.96 2.46 14.01
C ASP A 34 -4.54 2.17 13.50
N ILE A 35 -3.92 3.21 12.95
CA ILE A 35 -2.71 3.08 12.13
C ILE A 35 -1.49 2.72 12.99
N ASP A 36 -1.51 2.99 14.28
CA ASP A 36 -0.31 3.08 15.11
C ASP A 36 0.44 1.76 15.32
N GLU A 37 -0.26 0.64 15.41
CA GLU A 37 0.38 -0.66 15.74
C GLU A 37 0.50 -1.59 14.53
N THR A 38 -0.28 -1.35 13.47
CA THR A 38 -0.42 -2.31 12.36
C THR A 38 0.03 -1.76 11.01
N LEU A 39 0.37 -0.47 10.89
CA LEU A 39 0.72 0.13 9.60
C LEU A 39 1.89 -0.58 8.92
N ASP A 40 2.97 -0.85 9.67
CA ASP A 40 4.16 -1.51 9.12
C ASP A 40 3.83 -2.92 8.61
N GLU A 41 3.00 -3.67 9.34
CA GLU A 41 2.56 -5.00 8.93
C GLU A 41 1.68 -4.95 7.67
N ILE A 42 0.75 -3.98 7.61
CA ILE A 42 -0.12 -3.77 6.46
C ILE A 42 0.71 -3.35 5.23
N VAL A 43 1.68 -2.45 5.39
CA VAL A 43 2.58 -2.01 4.31
C VAL A 43 3.45 -3.16 3.83
N ALA A 44 4.05 -3.95 4.74
CA ALA A 44 4.85 -5.12 4.37
C ALA A 44 4.02 -6.15 3.57
N ARG A 45 2.79 -6.42 4.01
CA ARG A 45 1.87 -7.31 3.27
C ARG A 45 1.52 -6.74 1.89
N ARG A 46 1.25 -5.43 1.78
CA ARG A 46 0.98 -4.77 0.49
C ARG A 46 2.16 -4.90 -0.47
N SER A 47 3.39 -4.71 0.00
CA SER A 47 4.60 -4.92 -0.80
C SER A 47 4.71 -6.36 -1.31
N GLY A 48 4.50 -7.36 -0.46
CA GLY A 48 4.49 -8.76 -0.88
C GLY A 48 3.41 -9.09 -1.92
N ILE A 49 2.23 -8.46 -1.81
CA ILE A 49 1.17 -8.61 -2.81
C ILE A 49 1.57 -7.95 -4.15
N ILE A 50 2.22 -6.78 -4.13
CA ILE A 50 2.73 -6.13 -5.36
C ILE A 50 3.78 -7.02 -6.05
N GLU A 51 4.67 -7.64 -5.28
CA GLU A 51 5.67 -8.57 -5.84
C GLU A 51 4.99 -9.78 -6.50
N ALA A 52 3.98 -10.36 -5.83
CA ALA A 52 3.19 -11.45 -6.41
C ALA A 52 2.45 -11.02 -7.69
N ILE A 53 1.88 -9.81 -7.69
CA ILE A 53 1.26 -9.17 -8.88
C ILE A 53 2.26 -9.06 -10.04
N GLY A 54 3.49 -8.62 -9.74
CA GLY A 54 4.56 -8.51 -10.73
C GLY A 54 4.92 -9.88 -11.33
N LYS A 55 5.00 -10.90 -10.48
CA LYS A 55 5.27 -12.28 -10.91
C LYS A 55 4.14 -12.84 -11.78
N THR A 56 2.88 -12.73 -11.36
CA THR A 56 1.73 -13.23 -12.14
C THR A 56 1.62 -12.51 -13.49
N ARG A 57 1.93 -11.21 -13.55
CA ARG A 57 2.01 -10.49 -14.82
C ARG A 57 3.06 -11.09 -15.75
N GLN A 58 4.23 -11.42 -15.23
CA GLN A 58 5.28 -12.09 -16.00
C GLN A 58 4.83 -13.49 -16.46
N ASP A 59 4.13 -14.25 -15.60
CA ASP A 59 3.59 -15.56 -15.97
C ASP A 59 2.57 -15.46 -17.12
N ILE A 60 1.73 -14.42 -17.13
CA ILE A 60 0.81 -14.11 -18.25
C ILE A 60 1.58 -13.77 -19.52
N ASP A 61 2.61 -12.92 -19.42
CA ASP A 61 3.43 -12.54 -20.57
C ASP A 61 4.15 -13.76 -21.16
N ASP A 62 4.68 -14.66 -20.32
CA ASP A 62 5.32 -15.90 -20.72
C ASP A 62 4.34 -16.88 -21.38
N ALA A 63 3.11 -17.00 -20.83
CA ALA A 63 2.07 -17.80 -21.46
C ALA A 63 1.65 -17.24 -22.82
N CYS A 64 1.63 -15.90 -22.98
CA CYS A 64 1.36 -15.28 -24.27
C CYS A 64 2.43 -15.60 -25.32
N LEU A 65 3.69 -15.84 -24.94
CA LEU A 65 4.75 -16.24 -25.88
C LEU A 65 4.51 -17.63 -26.49
N GLN A 66 3.66 -18.45 -25.87
CA GLN A 66 3.27 -19.78 -26.38
C GLN A 66 2.07 -19.70 -27.35
N CYS A 67 1.42 -18.55 -27.45
CA CYS A 67 0.29 -18.33 -28.36
C CYS A 67 0.78 -17.91 -29.76
N ALA A 68 -0.11 -17.99 -30.76
CA ALA A 68 0.16 -17.35 -32.04
C ALA A 68 0.25 -15.82 -31.85
N GLU A 69 1.11 -15.16 -32.63
CA GLU A 69 1.38 -13.72 -32.49
C GLU A 69 0.11 -12.84 -32.48
N GLN A 70 -0.88 -13.19 -33.31
CA GLN A 70 -2.16 -12.50 -33.38
C GLN A 70 -2.99 -12.67 -32.09
N GLU A 71 -3.01 -13.88 -31.52
CA GLU A 71 -3.67 -14.18 -30.26
C GLU A 71 -2.99 -13.45 -29.09
N ALA A 72 -1.66 -13.50 -29.04
CA ALA A 72 -0.85 -12.81 -28.03
C ALA A 72 -1.08 -11.30 -28.06
N THR A 73 -1.13 -10.71 -29.27
CA THR A 73 -1.43 -9.28 -29.45
C THR A 73 -2.83 -8.92 -28.95
N LEU A 74 -3.82 -9.76 -29.22
CA LEU A 74 -5.18 -9.57 -28.73
C LEU A 74 -5.25 -9.68 -27.20
N ILE A 75 -4.60 -10.67 -26.60
CA ILE A 75 -4.56 -10.85 -25.14
C ILE A 75 -3.91 -9.63 -24.47
N ARG A 76 -2.78 -9.15 -24.97
CA ARG A 76 -2.14 -7.90 -24.48
C ARG A 76 -3.05 -6.68 -24.61
N ARG A 77 -3.87 -6.62 -25.66
CA ARG A 77 -4.87 -5.57 -25.82
C ARG A 77 -6.00 -5.68 -24.79
N MET A 78 -6.42 -6.90 -24.44
CA MET A 78 -7.40 -7.14 -23.36
C MET A 78 -6.83 -6.69 -22.01
N ILE A 79 -5.55 -7.02 -21.73
CA ILE A 79 -4.85 -6.61 -20.51
C ILE A 79 -4.77 -5.09 -20.36
N THR A 80 -4.71 -4.33 -21.46
CA THR A 80 -4.66 -2.87 -21.42
C THR A 80 -6.03 -2.20 -21.55
N GLY A 81 -7.11 -2.99 -21.70
CA GLY A 81 -8.47 -2.46 -21.83
C GLY A 81 -8.76 -1.85 -23.21
N GLY A 82 -7.98 -2.21 -24.22
CA GLY A 82 -8.16 -1.72 -25.58
C GLY A 82 -9.38 -2.33 -26.27
N HIS A 83 -9.82 -1.69 -27.36
CA HIS A 83 -10.94 -2.19 -28.17
C HIS A 83 -10.66 -3.59 -28.75
N ILE A 84 -11.57 -4.54 -28.50
CA ILE A 84 -11.49 -5.91 -29.00
C ILE A 84 -12.46 -6.09 -30.19
N PRO A 85 -12.00 -6.61 -31.34
CA PRO A 85 -12.85 -6.82 -32.50
C PRO A 85 -13.97 -7.85 -32.23
N LEU A 86 -15.11 -7.67 -32.90
CA LEU A 86 -16.19 -8.65 -32.91
C LEU A 86 -15.74 -9.89 -33.72
N GLY A 87 -16.04 -11.09 -33.23
CA GLY A 87 -15.71 -12.34 -33.92
C GLY A 87 -14.46 -13.07 -33.43
N ILE A 88 -13.95 -12.77 -32.23
CA ILE A 88 -12.89 -13.57 -31.59
C ILE A 88 -13.36 -15.00 -31.28
N SER A 89 -12.40 -15.92 -31.23
CA SER A 89 -12.62 -17.33 -30.87
C SER A 89 -13.27 -17.48 -29.50
N LYS A 90 -13.83 -18.67 -29.22
CA LYS A 90 -14.48 -18.95 -27.94
C LYS A 90 -13.47 -18.83 -26.79
N GLU A 91 -12.26 -19.31 -26.99
CA GLU A 91 -11.16 -19.32 -26.02
C GLU A 91 -10.74 -17.89 -25.67
N LEU A 92 -10.54 -17.05 -26.68
CA LEU A 92 -10.20 -15.64 -26.49
C LEU A 92 -11.34 -14.86 -25.82
N ARG A 93 -12.60 -15.26 -26.03
CA ARG A 93 -13.75 -14.65 -25.36
C ARG A 93 -13.78 -14.94 -23.86
N GLU A 94 -13.37 -16.14 -23.45
CA GLU A 94 -13.25 -16.50 -22.04
C GLU A 94 -12.11 -15.72 -21.38
N ILE A 95 -10.94 -15.63 -22.03
CA ILE A 95 -9.82 -14.80 -21.57
C ILE A 95 -10.23 -13.32 -21.46
N HIS A 96 -10.96 -12.80 -22.46
CA HIS A 96 -11.46 -11.43 -22.43
C HIS A 96 -12.35 -11.15 -21.22
N LYS A 97 -13.25 -12.08 -20.87
CA LYS A 97 -14.10 -11.93 -19.67
C LYS A 97 -13.25 -11.88 -18.39
N ALA A 98 -12.23 -12.73 -18.28
CA ALA A 98 -11.33 -12.73 -17.14
C ALA A 98 -10.54 -11.42 -17.04
N ALA A 99 -10.00 -10.92 -18.17
CA ALA A 99 -9.31 -9.63 -18.24
C ALA A 99 -10.22 -8.44 -17.86
N VAL A 100 -11.49 -8.45 -18.29
CA VAL A 100 -12.47 -7.41 -17.91
C VAL A 100 -12.74 -7.43 -16.39
N LYS A 101 -12.87 -8.61 -15.79
CA LYS A 101 -13.04 -8.75 -14.34
C LYS A 101 -11.84 -8.20 -13.57
N MET A 102 -10.63 -8.57 -14.00
CA MET A 102 -9.38 -8.05 -13.45
C MET A 102 -9.34 -6.51 -13.52
N HIS A 103 -9.67 -5.92 -14.67
CA HIS A 103 -9.74 -4.46 -14.83
C HIS A 103 -10.73 -3.78 -13.90
N SER A 104 -11.91 -4.38 -13.72
CA SER A 104 -12.90 -3.86 -12.78
C SER A 104 -12.34 -3.79 -11.35
N SER A 105 -11.52 -4.76 -10.94
CA SER A 105 -10.87 -4.74 -9.63
C SER A 105 -9.84 -3.59 -9.52
N TYR A 106 -9.01 -3.40 -10.56
CA TYR A 106 -8.00 -2.34 -10.62
C TYR A 106 -8.55 -0.92 -10.51
N LEU A 107 -9.68 -0.64 -11.16
CA LEU A 107 -10.25 0.71 -11.20
C LEU A 107 -10.58 1.27 -9.80
N THR A 108 -10.80 0.40 -8.82
CA THR A 108 -11.13 0.80 -7.45
C THR A 108 -9.91 1.11 -6.58
N ILE A 109 -8.71 0.71 -7.00
CA ILE A 109 -7.50 0.83 -6.18
C ILE A 109 -7.00 2.26 -6.11
N ALA A 110 -6.97 2.98 -7.24
CA ALA A 110 -6.38 4.32 -7.31
C ALA A 110 -7.02 5.30 -6.32
N ASP A 111 -8.34 5.25 -6.17
CA ASP A 111 -9.05 6.10 -5.22
C ASP A 111 -8.76 5.71 -3.76
N LYS A 112 -8.72 4.40 -3.46
CA LYS A 112 -8.36 3.91 -2.13
C LYS A 112 -6.93 4.28 -1.73
N GLU A 113 -5.98 4.21 -2.67
CA GLU A 113 -4.59 4.62 -2.44
C GLU A 113 -4.51 6.10 -2.06
N LYS A 114 -5.25 6.95 -2.77
CA LYS A 114 -5.32 8.37 -2.45
C LYS A 114 -5.87 8.60 -1.04
N GLN A 115 -6.95 7.91 -0.69
CA GLN A 115 -7.53 8.00 0.65
C GLN A 115 -6.57 7.52 1.75
N ALA A 116 -5.90 6.38 1.53
CA ALA A 116 -4.90 5.84 2.45
C ALA A 116 -3.73 6.81 2.65
N SER A 117 -3.20 7.41 1.57
CA SER A 117 -2.15 8.42 1.64
C SER A 117 -2.57 9.64 2.48
N VAL A 118 -3.78 10.16 2.25
CA VAL A 118 -4.30 11.30 3.01
C VAL A 118 -4.41 10.98 4.50
N ARG A 119 -4.86 9.77 4.85
CA ARG A 119 -4.97 9.34 6.25
C ARG A 119 -3.61 9.20 6.92
N VAL A 120 -2.64 8.58 6.25
CA VAL A 120 -1.25 8.47 6.76
C VAL A 120 -0.63 9.86 6.96
N ASP A 121 -0.83 10.78 6.01
CA ASP A 121 -0.33 12.15 6.13
C ASP A 121 -0.98 12.92 7.30
N ALA A 122 -2.28 12.71 7.54
CA ALA A 122 -2.96 13.29 8.70
C ALA A 122 -2.36 12.76 10.01
N ARG A 123 -2.14 11.44 10.11
CA ARG A 123 -1.54 10.82 11.29
C ARG A 123 -0.12 11.32 11.56
N LEU A 124 0.69 11.48 10.51
CA LEU A 124 2.04 12.05 10.63
C LEU A 124 2.03 13.48 11.18
N LYS A 125 1.02 14.29 10.87
CA LYS A 125 0.90 15.65 11.41
C LYS A 125 0.56 15.63 12.90
N GLU A 126 -0.34 14.74 13.32
CA GLU A 126 -0.69 14.55 14.73
C GLU A 126 0.53 14.11 15.55
N LEU A 127 1.25 13.08 15.10
CA LEU A 127 2.45 12.60 15.78
C LEU A 127 3.55 13.66 15.92
N ARG A 128 3.70 14.54 14.90
CA ARG A 128 4.62 15.69 14.98
C ARG A 128 4.18 16.70 16.04
N TYR A 129 2.88 16.95 16.17
CA TYR A 129 2.33 17.81 17.21
C TYR A 129 2.54 17.21 18.61
N ASP A 130 2.28 15.92 18.79
CA ASP A 130 2.52 15.22 20.05
C ASP A 130 4.00 15.24 20.45
N LEU A 131 4.91 15.04 19.49
CA LEU A 131 6.35 15.16 19.71
C LEU A 131 6.76 16.58 20.15
N GLN A 132 6.13 17.63 19.62
CA GLN A 132 6.38 19.00 20.06
C GLN A 132 5.93 19.21 21.51
N ASN A 133 4.78 18.68 21.89
CA ASN A 133 4.28 18.74 23.27
C ASN A 133 5.20 18.01 24.24
N VAL A 134 5.61 16.77 23.92
CA VAL A 134 6.57 16.01 24.73
C VAL A 134 7.90 16.76 24.88
N ASN A 135 8.39 17.39 23.82
CA ASN A 135 9.60 18.21 23.88
C ASN A 135 9.43 19.45 24.77
N ALA A 136 8.25 20.09 24.74
CA ALA A 136 7.94 21.23 25.60
C ALA A 136 7.88 20.81 27.07
N ASP A 137 7.26 19.67 27.37
CA ASP A 137 7.18 19.13 28.73
C ASP A 137 8.54 18.66 29.26
N ARG A 138 9.38 18.08 28.39
CA ARG A 138 10.79 17.81 28.70
C ARG A 138 11.54 19.09 29.10
N LYS A 139 11.37 20.19 28.35
CA LYS A 139 12.01 21.47 28.70
C LYS A 139 11.56 21.97 30.07
N LYS A 140 10.26 21.93 30.36
CA LYS A 140 9.72 22.32 31.67
C LYS A 140 10.32 21.48 32.80
N THR A 141 10.31 20.16 32.66
CA THR A 141 10.85 19.23 33.67
C THR A 141 12.35 19.40 33.88
N THR A 142 13.14 19.61 32.81
CA THR A 142 14.58 19.92 32.95
C THR A 142 14.84 21.26 33.66
N GLY A 143 13.97 22.26 33.46
CA GLY A 143 14.04 23.54 34.17
C GLY A 143 13.79 23.40 35.68
N TYR A 144 12.87 22.51 36.10
CA TYR A 144 12.65 22.21 37.51
C TYR A 144 13.83 21.48 38.17
N THR A 145 14.49 20.55 37.47
CA THR A 145 15.70 19.89 37.99
C THR A 145 16.90 20.85 38.14
N ALA A 146 17.00 21.90 37.31
CA ALA A 146 18.05 22.91 37.45
C ALA A 146 17.82 23.88 38.62
N ILE A 147 16.57 24.08 39.03
CA ILE A 147 16.22 24.89 40.21
C ILE A 147 16.43 24.09 41.51
N GLY A 148 16.38 22.75 41.45
CA GLY A 148 16.64 21.86 42.59
C GLY A 148 18.12 21.59 42.92
N SER A 149 19.06 21.86 42.00
CA SER A 149 20.50 21.69 42.22
C SER A 149 21.22 22.96 42.69
N GLY A 150 20.49 24.04 42.99
CA GLY A 150 21.01 25.31 43.49
C GLY A 150 21.01 25.49 45.01
N PHE A 151 20.47 24.54 45.79
CA PHE A 151 20.47 24.59 47.25
C PHE A 151 21.65 23.79 47.82
N GLY A 152 22.87 24.24 47.52
CA GLY A 152 24.09 23.58 47.96
C GLY A 152 25.34 24.42 47.74
N GLY A 153 25.54 25.44 48.59
CA GLY A 153 26.85 26.03 48.85
C GLY A 153 27.10 27.43 48.29
N SER A 154 26.98 28.45 49.14
CA SER A 154 28.13 29.24 49.61
C SER A 154 27.64 30.33 50.56
N GLY A 155 28.29 30.43 51.73
CA GLY A 155 27.95 31.39 52.76
C GLY A 155 28.35 32.83 52.40
N SER A 156 27.61 33.78 52.95
CA SER A 156 28.04 35.16 53.14
C SER A 156 27.12 35.85 54.14
N SER A 157 27.59 35.90 55.39
CA SER A 157 27.39 36.93 56.42
C SER A 157 26.02 37.61 56.55
N PHE A 158 25.30 37.24 57.61
CA PHE A 158 24.27 38.04 58.25
C PHE A 158 24.97 39.16 59.06
N ASP A 159 25.08 40.36 58.48
CA ASP A 159 25.56 41.54 59.21
C ASP A 159 24.45 42.03 60.13
N GLY A 160 24.62 41.77 61.42
CA GLY A 160 23.78 42.27 62.48
C GLY A 160 24.06 43.74 62.73
N ARG A 161 23.09 44.60 62.43
CA ARG A 161 23.02 45.96 62.98
C ARG A 161 21.93 46.04 64.04
N LEU A 162 22.36 45.97 65.29
CA LEU A 162 21.86 46.80 66.39
C LEU A 162 22.76 48.03 66.48
#